data_AF-A0ABD4AX00-F1
#
_entry.id   AF-A0ABD4AX00-F1
#
_cell.length_a   1.000
_cell.length_b   1.000
_cell.length_c   1.000
_cell.angle_alpha   90.00
_cell.angle_beta   90.00
_cell.angle_gamma   90.00
#
_symmetry.space_group_name_H-M   'P 1'
#
loop_
_entity.id
_entity.type
_entity.pdbx_description
1 polymer ?
#
loop_
_entity_poly.entity_id
_entity_poly.type
_entity_poly.pdbx_seq_one_letter_code
_entity_poly.pdbx_strand_id
1 'polypeptide(L)'
;MQSKVTREAHAGTVDALISFMDDCRFGASDLTAATASLALEYVYQPHPRFWRDFNVAFLVRALTLCVPDWRAAIDSARHASGGATRLLADVEQYVRVNAFDEANAEMLRSLPVHIRPTDGATAFEWLSAQFTRKGMTEELEFARRDGDICGDGALDMLHCLEEAAVGRNVERTGMLIARVYRNAVMKEHVV
;
A
#
# COMPACT_ATOMS: atom_id res chain seq x y z
N MET A 1 18.00 9.80 14.74
CA MET A 1 18.68 8.93 13.75
C MET A 1 17.73 8.26 12.75
N GLN A 2 16.42 8.17 13.04
CA GLN A 2 15.40 7.59 12.13
C GLN A 2 15.18 8.36 10.81
N SER A 3 15.37 9.69 10.76
CA SER A 3 14.96 10.48 9.58
C SER A 3 15.84 10.33 8.32
N LYS A 4 17.01 9.70 8.44
CA LYS A 4 17.94 9.51 7.31
C LYS A 4 17.65 8.19 6.58
N VAL A 5 17.41 7.13 7.34
CA VAL A 5 17.05 5.80 6.82
C VAL A 5 15.68 5.81 6.15
N THR A 6 14.70 6.53 6.71
CA THR A 6 13.36 6.68 6.07
C THR A 6 13.40 7.51 4.78
N ARG A 7 14.33 8.47 4.66
CA ARG A 7 14.54 9.21 3.40
C ARG A 7 15.18 8.35 2.31
N GLU A 8 16.03 7.40 2.67
CA GLU A 8 16.66 6.50 1.71
C GLU A 8 15.68 5.44 1.21
N ALA A 9 14.80 4.92 2.08
CA ALA A 9 13.76 3.93 1.73
C ALA A 9 12.75 4.43 0.68
N HIS A 10 12.36 5.71 0.76
CA HIS A 10 11.44 6.33 -0.21
C HIS A 10 12.15 7.21 -1.25
N ALA A 11 13.48 7.05 -1.39
CA ALA A 11 14.22 7.73 -2.44
C ALA A 11 13.70 7.28 -3.81
N GLY A 12 13.36 8.23 -4.68
CA GLY A 12 12.83 7.95 -6.00
C GLY A 12 11.35 7.52 -6.04
N THR A 13 10.65 7.42 -4.91
CA THR A 13 9.20 7.07 -4.89
C THR A 13 8.37 8.04 -5.74
N VAL A 14 8.65 9.35 -5.65
CA VAL A 14 7.94 10.36 -6.46
C VAL A 14 8.22 10.14 -7.95
N ASP A 15 9.47 9.88 -8.33
CA ASP A 15 9.84 9.68 -9.74
C ASP A 15 9.22 8.38 -10.30
N ALA A 16 9.16 7.32 -9.49
CA ALA A 16 8.50 6.06 -9.87
C ALA A 16 6.98 6.22 -9.98
N LEU A 17 6.35 7.01 -9.11
CA LEU A 17 4.93 7.36 -9.22
C LEU A 17 4.66 8.15 -10.50
N ILE A 18 5.49 9.15 -10.81
CA ILE A 18 5.39 9.94 -12.05
C ILE A 18 5.52 9.02 -13.26
N SER A 19 6.55 8.16 -13.31
CA SER A 19 6.72 7.20 -14.41
C SER A 19 5.48 6.34 -14.60
N PHE A 20 4.92 5.79 -13.51
CA PHE A 20 3.71 4.98 -13.60
C PHE A 20 2.51 5.77 -14.15
N MET A 21 2.30 6.98 -13.64
CA MET A 21 1.18 7.84 -14.06
C MET A 21 1.30 8.27 -15.51
N ASP A 22 2.50 8.61 -15.97
CA ASP A 22 2.80 8.96 -17.37
C ASP A 22 2.56 7.75 -18.30
N ASP A 23 3.10 6.58 -17.94
CA ASP A 23 2.92 5.35 -18.69
C ASP A 23 1.45 4.91 -18.75
N CYS A 24 0.64 5.28 -17.75
CA CYS A 24 -0.78 4.99 -17.70
C CYS A 24 -1.66 6.16 -18.20
N ARG A 25 -1.07 7.25 -18.69
CA ARG A 25 -1.75 8.47 -19.15
C ARG A 25 -2.83 8.97 -18.19
N PHE A 26 -2.50 9.07 -16.92
CA PHE A 26 -3.46 9.53 -15.90
C PHE A 26 -4.07 10.87 -16.31
N GLY A 27 -5.38 10.85 -16.57
CA GLY A 27 -6.21 12.03 -16.73
C GLY A 27 -7.04 12.28 -15.48
N ALA A 28 -7.66 13.46 -15.42
CA ALA A 28 -8.61 13.77 -14.35
C ALA A 28 -9.80 12.80 -14.30
N SER A 29 -10.21 12.28 -15.46
CA SER A 29 -11.27 11.29 -15.60
C SER A 29 -10.91 9.91 -15.06
N ASP A 30 -9.62 9.62 -14.94
CA ASP A 30 -9.09 8.31 -14.60
C ASP A 30 -8.62 8.28 -13.14
N LEU A 31 -8.65 9.42 -12.44
CA LEU A 31 -8.17 9.53 -11.07
C LEU A 31 -9.22 9.03 -10.06
N THR A 32 -9.18 7.72 -9.83
CA THR A 32 -9.98 7.02 -8.83
C THR A 32 -9.11 6.50 -7.68
N ALA A 33 -9.74 6.06 -6.59
CA ALA A 33 -9.02 5.39 -5.51
C ALA A 33 -8.32 4.12 -6.01
N ALA A 34 -8.96 3.36 -6.92
CA ALA A 34 -8.39 2.14 -7.48
C ALA A 34 -7.11 2.41 -8.28
N THR A 35 -7.12 3.39 -9.18
CA THR A 35 -5.93 3.78 -9.96
C THR A 35 -4.82 4.35 -9.07
N ALA A 36 -5.19 5.10 -8.03
CA ALA A 36 -4.22 5.58 -7.04
C ALA A 36 -3.58 4.41 -6.26
N SER A 37 -4.37 3.42 -5.84
CA SER A 37 -3.88 2.20 -5.21
C SER A 37 -2.93 1.42 -6.13
N LEU A 38 -3.22 1.33 -7.44
CA LEU A 38 -2.29 0.70 -8.40
C LEU A 38 -0.94 1.43 -8.47
N ALA A 39 -0.95 2.76 -8.46
CA ALA A 39 0.29 3.54 -8.44
C ALA A 39 1.08 3.29 -7.15
N LEU A 40 0.40 3.18 -6.00
CA LEU A 40 1.03 2.85 -4.71
C LEU A 40 1.61 1.43 -4.70
N GLU A 41 0.88 0.44 -5.23
CA GLU A 41 1.37 -0.93 -5.39
C GLU A 41 2.58 -1.00 -6.32
N TYR A 42 2.59 -0.20 -7.39
CA TYR A 42 3.71 -0.17 -8.32
C TYR A 42 5.01 0.27 -7.67
N VAL A 43 4.93 1.24 -6.74
CA VAL A 43 6.10 1.78 -6.04
C VAL A 43 6.42 1.06 -4.73
N TYR A 44 5.61 0.06 -4.35
CA TYR A 44 5.85 -0.74 -3.16
C TYR A 44 7.20 -1.47 -3.25
N GLN A 45 7.97 -1.37 -2.18
CA GLN A 45 9.21 -2.13 -2.00
C GLN A 45 9.08 -3.00 -0.74
N PRO A 46 9.34 -4.33 -0.83
CA PRO A 46 9.14 -5.26 0.28
C PRO A 46 10.26 -5.19 1.32
N HIS A 47 10.41 -4.03 1.97
CA HIS A 47 11.30 -3.85 3.11
C HIS A 47 10.49 -3.42 4.35
N PRO A 48 10.99 -3.67 5.57
CA PRO A 48 10.30 -3.25 6.78
C PRO A 48 9.99 -1.76 6.78
N ARG A 49 8.84 -1.41 7.37
CA ARG A 49 8.34 -0.05 7.53
C ARG A 49 8.05 0.75 6.24
N PHE A 50 8.04 0.14 5.06
CA PHE A 50 7.72 0.85 3.82
C PHE A 50 6.37 1.56 3.95
N TRP A 51 5.32 0.85 4.34
CA TRP A 51 3.99 1.43 4.40
C TRP A 51 3.81 2.33 5.62
N ARG A 52 4.41 1.94 6.75
CA ARG A 52 4.36 2.72 7.98
C ARG A 52 5.05 4.08 7.87
N ASP A 53 6.09 4.18 7.05
CA ASP A 53 6.84 5.42 6.83
C ASP A 53 6.44 6.13 5.52
N PHE A 54 5.49 5.56 4.75
CA PHE A 54 4.99 6.15 3.51
C PHE A 54 4.24 7.46 3.78
N ASN A 55 4.62 8.52 3.08
CA ASN A 55 3.96 9.81 3.17
C ASN A 55 3.08 10.06 1.94
N VAL A 56 1.76 10.23 2.14
CA VAL A 56 0.79 10.52 1.07
C VAL A 56 1.15 11.80 0.29
N ALA A 57 1.94 12.70 0.86
CA ALA A 57 2.48 13.85 0.14
C ALA A 57 3.33 13.46 -1.09
N PHE A 58 3.93 12.26 -1.13
CA PHE A 58 4.62 11.75 -2.32
C PHE A 58 3.65 11.57 -3.49
N LEU A 59 2.49 10.96 -3.23
CA LEU A 59 1.43 10.81 -4.22
C LEU A 59 0.88 12.17 -4.66
N VAL A 60 0.55 13.04 -3.70
CA VAL A 60 0.03 14.39 -3.99
C VAL A 60 1.01 15.16 -4.89
N ARG A 61 2.32 15.08 -4.62
CA ARG A 61 3.34 15.71 -5.45
C ARG A 61 3.38 15.12 -6.86
N ALA A 62 3.35 13.80 -7.01
CA ALA A 62 3.30 13.15 -8.32
C ALA A 62 2.05 13.56 -9.12
N LEU A 63 0.88 13.56 -8.47
CA LEU A 63 -0.39 14.00 -9.09
C LEU A 63 -0.34 15.45 -9.55
N THR A 64 0.20 16.35 -8.74
CA THR A 64 0.35 17.76 -9.12
C THR A 64 1.30 17.97 -10.30
N LEU A 65 2.27 17.07 -10.50
CA LEU A 65 3.20 17.13 -11.62
C LEU A 65 2.63 16.50 -12.91
N CYS A 66 1.89 15.40 -12.80
CA CYS A 66 1.36 14.67 -13.96
C CYS A 66 0.00 15.20 -14.43
N VAL A 67 -0.82 15.70 -13.50
CA VAL A 67 -2.21 16.11 -13.76
C VAL A 67 -2.41 17.55 -13.26
N PRO A 68 -2.27 18.55 -14.14
CA PRO A 68 -2.53 19.95 -13.80
C PRO A 68 -3.94 20.12 -13.22
N ASP A 69 -4.05 20.87 -12.12
CA ASP A 69 -5.31 21.17 -11.44
C ASP A 69 -6.18 19.94 -11.10
N TRP A 70 -5.55 18.78 -10.86
CA TRP A 70 -6.25 17.50 -10.61
C TRP A 70 -7.35 17.61 -9.55
N ARG A 71 -7.17 18.44 -8.53
CA ARG A 71 -8.18 18.67 -7.49
C ARG A 71 -9.47 19.22 -8.08
N ALA A 72 -9.38 20.34 -8.79
CA ALA A 72 -10.53 20.98 -9.43
C ALA A 72 -11.15 20.08 -10.50
N ALA A 73 -10.31 19.33 -11.22
CA ALA A 73 -10.75 18.44 -12.27
C ALA A 73 -11.58 17.26 -11.73
N ILE A 74 -11.20 16.67 -10.59
CA ILE A 74 -11.96 15.62 -9.91
C ILE A 74 -13.21 16.16 -9.23
N ASP A 75 -13.12 17.33 -8.61
CA ASP A 75 -14.29 17.97 -7.99
C ASP A 75 -15.37 18.28 -9.03
N SER A 76 -14.96 18.51 -10.28
CA SER A 76 -15.86 18.71 -11.43
C SER A 76 -16.32 17.39 -12.08
N ALA A 77 -15.67 16.27 -11.76
CA ALA A 77 -15.93 14.98 -12.38
C ALA A 77 -17.14 14.28 -11.74
N ARG A 78 -18.16 13.99 -12.56
CA ARG A 78 -19.44 13.40 -12.09
C ARG A 78 -19.31 12.00 -11.46
N HIS A 79 -18.18 11.32 -11.64
CA HIS A 79 -17.93 9.98 -11.12
C HIS A 79 -17.25 9.97 -9.74
N ALA A 80 -16.68 11.11 -9.30
CA ALA A 80 -15.99 11.22 -8.01
C ALA A 80 -16.91 11.81 -6.94
N SER A 81 -17.80 10.98 -6.38
CA SER A 81 -18.59 11.39 -5.20
C SER A 81 -17.64 11.80 -4.06
N GLY A 82 -17.69 13.06 -3.63
CA GLY A 82 -16.81 13.61 -2.59
C GLY A 82 -15.46 14.14 -3.08
N GLY A 83 -15.23 14.16 -4.40
CA GLY A 83 -14.15 14.90 -5.03
C GLY A 83 -12.73 14.50 -4.60
N ALA A 84 -11.81 15.45 -4.68
CA ALA A 84 -10.41 15.26 -4.32
C ALA A 84 -10.22 14.87 -2.83
N THR A 85 -11.06 15.42 -1.94
CA THR A 85 -11.02 15.12 -0.51
C THR A 85 -11.32 13.65 -0.24
N ARG A 86 -12.36 13.09 -0.88
CA ARG A 86 -12.70 11.68 -0.72
C ARG A 86 -11.62 10.77 -1.27
N LEU A 87 -11.07 11.10 -2.43
CA LEU A 87 -9.96 10.35 -3.01
C LEU A 87 -8.77 10.25 -2.05
N LEU A 88 -8.36 11.38 -1.46
CA LEU A 88 -7.25 11.39 -0.50
C LEU A 88 -7.57 10.59 0.76
N ALA A 89 -8.80 10.65 1.27
CA ALA A 89 -9.22 9.83 2.40
C ALA A 89 -9.17 8.32 2.08
N ASP A 90 -9.59 7.92 0.88
CA ASP A 90 -9.54 6.52 0.44
C ASP A 90 -8.08 6.05 0.27
N VAL A 91 -7.20 6.91 -0.25
CA VAL A 91 -5.76 6.66 -0.35
C VAL A 91 -5.11 6.53 1.03
N GLU A 92 -5.42 7.45 1.95
CA GLU A 92 -4.91 7.40 3.33
C GLU A 92 -5.36 6.13 4.04
N GLN A 93 -6.63 5.73 3.85
CA GLN A 93 -7.14 4.47 4.38
C GLN A 93 -6.41 3.27 3.77
N TYR A 94 -6.15 3.28 2.47
CA TYR A 94 -5.40 2.23 1.80
C TYR A 94 -3.97 2.10 2.35
N VAL A 95 -3.25 3.22 2.51
CA VAL A 95 -1.91 3.22 3.13
C VAL A 95 -1.97 2.73 4.58
N ARG A 96 -3.00 3.15 5.35
CA ARG A 96 -3.20 2.74 6.73
C ARG A 96 -3.39 1.22 6.87
N VAL A 97 -4.21 0.61 6.00
CA VAL A 97 -4.41 -0.86 6.00
C VAL A 97 -3.10 -1.57 5.75
N ASN A 98 -2.34 -1.17 4.73
CA ASN A 98 -1.06 -1.81 4.42
C ASN A 98 0.01 -1.59 5.52
N ALA A 99 0.01 -0.42 6.16
CA ALA A 99 0.88 -0.14 7.30
C ALA A 99 0.52 -0.98 8.53
N PHE A 100 -0.76 -1.29 8.70
CA PHE A 100 -1.26 -2.18 9.75
C PHE A 100 -0.83 -3.62 9.49
N ASP A 101 -1.04 -4.12 8.27
CA ASP A 101 -0.60 -5.46 7.87
C ASP A 101 0.93 -5.63 7.98
N GLU A 102 1.69 -4.59 7.63
CA GLU A 102 3.15 -4.55 7.81
C GLU A 102 3.57 -4.61 9.28
N ALA A 103 2.90 -3.87 10.16
CA ALA A 103 3.16 -3.96 11.60
C ALA A 103 2.86 -5.37 12.14
N ASN A 104 1.78 -6.00 11.65
CA ASN A 104 1.39 -7.35 12.04
C ASN A 104 2.39 -8.39 11.54
N ALA A 105 2.83 -8.26 10.29
CA ALA A 105 3.88 -9.08 9.71
C ALA A 105 5.18 -9.00 10.51
N GLU A 106 5.61 -7.80 10.92
CA GLU A 106 6.78 -7.62 11.79
C GLU A 106 6.60 -8.32 13.15
N MET A 107 5.39 -8.27 13.74
CA MET A 107 5.08 -9.00 14.98
C MET A 107 5.17 -10.52 14.78
N LEU A 108 4.59 -11.06 13.71
CA LEU A 108 4.66 -12.49 13.39
C LEU A 108 6.09 -12.94 13.10
N ARG A 109 6.87 -12.11 12.40
CA ARG A 109 8.28 -12.37 12.08
C ARG A 109 9.15 -12.54 13.33
N SER A 110 8.79 -11.86 14.43
CA SER A 110 9.51 -11.97 15.71
C SER A 110 9.36 -13.34 16.40
N LEU A 111 8.40 -14.16 15.96
CA LEU A 111 8.22 -15.51 16.46
C LEU A 111 9.25 -16.49 15.87
N PRO A 112 9.65 -17.54 16.60
CA PRO A 112 10.30 -18.71 16.03
C PRO A 112 9.47 -19.31 14.89
N VAL A 113 10.11 -19.65 13.76
CA VAL A 113 9.46 -20.15 12.54
C VAL A 113 8.47 -21.28 12.82
N HIS A 114 8.85 -22.25 13.65
CA HIS A 114 8.05 -23.45 13.91
C HIS A 114 6.76 -23.21 14.73
N ILE A 115 6.55 -22.01 15.27
CA ILE A 115 5.31 -21.64 15.98
C ILE A 115 4.53 -20.52 15.29
N ARG A 116 4.97 -20.10 14.10
CA ARG A 116 4.25 -19.04 13.37
C ARG A 116 2.94 -19.59 12.84
N PRO A 117 1.86 -18.79 12.92
CA PRO A 117 0.61 -19.09 12.23
C PRO A 117 0.86 -19.32 10.74
N THR A 118 0.12 -20.25 10.15
CA THR A 118 0.22 -20.61 8.72
C THR A 118 -1.03 -20.27 7.92
N ASP A 119 -2.06 -19.76 8.59
CA ASP A 119 -3.36 -19.38 8.03
C ASP A 119 -3.90 -18.12 8.72
N GLY A 120 -4.76 -17.38 8.03
CA GLY A 120 -5.29 -16.10 8.50
C GLY A 120 -6.06 -16.19 9.82
N ALA A 121 -6.85 -17.25 10.04
CA ALA A 121 -7.61 -17.41 11.27
C ALA A 121 -6.68 -17.54 12.50
N THR A 122 -5.69 -18.43 12.43
CA THR A 122 -4.71 -18.61 13.51
C THR A 122 -3.85 -17.35 13.70
N ALA A 123 -3.51 -16.65 12.61
CA ALA A 123 -2.78 -15.38 12.67
C ALA A 123 -3.58 -14.29 13.38
N PHE A 124 -4.86 -14.13 13.01
CA PHE A 124 -5.78 -13.18 13.63
C PHE A 124 -5.98 -13.46 15.12
N GLU A 125 -6.19 -14.72 15.52
CA GLU A 125 -6.32 -15.09 16.92
C GLU A 125 -5.07 -14.72 17.72
N TRP A 126 -3.90 -15.06 17.19
CA TRP A 126 -2.63 -14.76 17.83
C TRP A 126 -2.41 -13.24 17.95
N LEU A 127 -2.64 -12.47 16.87
CA LEU A 127 -2.50 -11.01 16.84
C LEU A 127 -3.47 -10.35 17.83
N SER A 128 -4.74 -10.78 17.84
CA SER A 128 -5.75 -10.28 18.77
C SER A 128 -5.35 -10.48 20.23
N ALA A 129 -4.80 -11.67 20.56
CA ALA A 129 -4.28 -11.95 21.89
C ALA A 129 -3.04 -11.09 22.23
N GLN A 130 -2.20 -10.75 21.25
CA GLN A 130 -1.09 -9.82 21.46
C GLN A 130 -1.55 -8.39 21.68
N PHE A 131 -2.49 -7.88 20.89
CA PHE A 131 -3.03 -6.53 21.08
C PHE A 131 -3.70 -6.38 22.44
N THR A 132 -4.50 -7.37 22.83
CA THR A 132 -5.12 -7.42 24.16
C THR A 132 -4.06 -7.37 25.27
N ARG A 133 -3.01 -8.19 25.17
CA ARG A 133 -1.91 -8.20 26.15
C ARG A 133 -1.15 -6.87 26.23
N LYS A 134 -1.02 -6.17 25.11
CA LYS A 134 -0.29 -4.89 25.01
C LYS A 134 -1.17 -3.66 25.28
N GLY A 135 -2.48 -3.82 25.49
CA GLY A 135 -3.41 -2.71 25.64
C GLY A 135 -3.62 -1.89 24.36
N MET A 136 -3.38 -2.50 23.20
CA MET A 136 -3.49 -1.86 21.88
C MET A 136 -4.94 -1.92 21.38
N THR A 137 -5.82 -1.14 22.02
CA THR A 137 -7.27 -1.19 21.80
C THR A 137 -7.67 -0.78 20.38
N GLU A 138 -7.03 0.24 19.81
CA GLU A 138 -7.38 0.72 18.46
C GLU A 138 -7.02 -0.31 17.39
N GLU A 139 -5.86 -0.95 17.52
CA GLU A 139 -5.39 -2.02 16.64
C GLU A 139 -6.25 -3.27 16.76
N LEU A 140 -6.69 -3.61 17.97
CA LEU A 140 -7.63 -4.71 18.19
C LEU A 140 -8.97 -4.46 17.52
N GLU A 141 -9.55 -3.27 17.68
CA GLU A 141 -10.81 -2.88 17.02
C GLU A 141 -10.66 -2.77 15.50
N PHE A 142 -9.46 -2.44 15.01
CA PHE A 142 -9.16 -2.49 13.59
C PHE A 142 -9.12 -3.94 13.08
N ALA A 143 -8.33 -4.82 13.70
CA ALA A 143 -8.25 -6.23 13.35
C ALA A 143 -9.62 -6.92 13.36
N ARG A 144 -10.46 -6.62 14.36
CA ARG A 144 -11.80 -7.21 14.51
C ARG A 144 -12.77 -6.88 13.39
N ARG A 145 -12.59 -5.73 12.72
CA ARG A 145 -13.43 -5.35 11.58
C ARG A 145 -13.16 -6.23 10.37
N ASP A 146 -11.92 -6.67 10.21
CA ASP A 146 -11.47 -7.46 9.06
C ASP A 146 -11.47 -8.96 9.35
N GLY A 147 -11.40 -9.37 10.62
CA GLY A 147 -11.43 -10.77 11.02
C GLY A 147 -10.21 -11.55 10.52
N ASP A 148 -10.43 -12.70 9.89
CA ASP A 148 -9.37 -13.53 9.31
C ASP A 148 -8.60 -12.83 8.16
N ILE A 149 -9.23 -11.89 7.45
CA ILE A 149 -8.59 -11.07 6.40
C ILE A 149 -7.39 -10.28 6.97
N CYS A 150 -7.46 -9.81 8.22
CA CYS A 150 -6.33 -9.18 8.89
C CYS A 150 -5.15 -10.15 9.05
N GLY A 151 -5.43 -11.43 9.31
CA GLY A 151 -4.41 -12.46 9.42
C GLY A 151 -3.77 -12.78 8.07
N ASP A 152 -4.59 -12.90 7.03
CA ASP A 152 -4.12 -13.14 5.66
C ASP A 152 -3.22 -12.00 5.17
N GLY A 153 -3.64 -10.74 5.36
CA GLY A 153 -2.83 -9.57 5.01
C GLY A 153 -1.47 -9.55 5.70
N ALA A 154 -1.44 -9.91 6.99
CA ALA A 154 -0.19 -10.02 7.75
C ALA A 154 0.72 -11.15 7.24
N LEU A 155 0.17 -12.29 6.83
CA LEU A 155 0.93 -13.43 6.31
C LEU A 155 1.48 -13.14 4.91
N ASP A 156 0.69 -12.53 4.03
CA ASP A 156 1.13 -12.10 2.70
C ASP A 156 2.31 -11.10 2.81
N MET A 157 2.19 -10.15 3.72
CA MET A 157 3.23 -9.15 3.98
C MET A 157 4.47 -9.79 4.63
N LEU A 158 4.30 -10.75 5.54
CA LEU A 158 5.41 -11.52 6.11
C LEU A 158 6.18 -12.26 5.02
N HIS A 159 5.48 -12.96 4.12
CA HIS A 159 6.09 -13.68 3.01
C HIS A 159 6.93 -12.75 2.13
N CYS A 160 6.40 -11.58 1.76
CA CYS A 160 7.11 -10.59 0.97
C CYS A 160 8.40 -10.12 1.68
N LEU A 161 8.32 -9.81 2.96
CA LEU A 161 9.47 -9.34 3.77
C LEU A 161 10.55 -10.42 3.92
N GLU A 162 10.18 -11.69 4.00
CA GLU A 162 11.12 -12.80 4.17
C GLU A 162 11.84 -13.16 2.88
N GLU A 163 11.12 -13.23 1.76
CA GLU A 163 11.74 -13.50 0.47
C GLU A 163 12.65 -12.34 0.03
N ALA A 164 12.23 -11.08 0.28
CA ALA A 164 13.08 -9.92 0.05
C ALA A 164 14.36 -9.94 0.90
N ALA A 165 14.28 -10.40 2.15
CA ALA A 165 15.44 -10.50 3.03
C ALA A 165 16.50 -11.50 2.55
N VAL A 166 16.11 -12.50 1.74
CA VAL A 166 17.05 -13.44 1.08
C VAL A 166 17.38 -13.04 -0.36
N GLY A 167 17.05 -11.81 -0.76
CA GLY A 167 17.36 -11.24 -2.07
C GLY A 167 16.48 -11.75 -3.21
N ARG A 168 15.33 -12.37 -2.91
CA ARG A 168 14.37 -12.79 -3.92
C ARG A 168 13.35 -11.69 -4.17
N ASN A 169 13.03 -11.49 -5.45
CA ASN A 169 11.97 -10.58 -5.85
C ASN A 169 10.63 -11.33 -5.75
N VAL A 170 9.80 -10.92 -4.79
CA VAL A 170 8.41 -11.36 -4.70
C VAL A 170 7.50 -10.21 -5.09
N GLU A 171 6.61 -10.49 -6.02
CA GLU A 171 5.52 -9.61 -6.39
C GLU A 171 4.26 -10.10 -5.68
N ARG A 172 3.73 -9.30 -4.76
CA ARG A 172 2.38 -9.55 -4.26
C ARG A 172 1.35 -9.24 -5.34
N THR A 173 0.14 -9.77 -5.20
CA THR A 173 -0.95 -9.63 -6.17
C THR A 173 -1.14 -8.20 -6.66
N GLY A 174 -1.14 -7.22 -5.76
CA GLY A 174 -1.28 -5.81 -6.13
C GLY A 174 -0.17 -5.28 -7.04
N MET A 175 1.09 -5.65 -6.80
CA MET A 175 2.22 -5.28 -7.65
C MET A 175 2.08 -5.87 -9.06
N LEU A 176 1.67 -7.14 -9.14
CA LEU A 176 1.44 -7.83 -10.41
C LEU A 176 0.32 -7.13 -11.19
N ILE A 177 -0.81 -6.84 -10.54
CA ILE A 177 -1.94 -6.14 -11.16
C ILE A 177 -1.50 -4.76 -11.67
N ALA A 178 -0.75 -3.99 -10.87
CA ALA A 178 -0.25 -2.68 -11.28
C ALA A 178 0.65 -2.77 -12.52
N ARG A 179 1.54 -3.75 -12.59
CA ARG A 179 2.40 -3.99 -13.76
C ARG A 179 1.60 -4.42 -14.99
N VAL A 180 0.65 -5.33 -14.82
CA VAL A 180 -0.22 -5.80 -15.91
C VAL A 180 -1.05 -4.64 -16.46
N TYR A 181 -1.63 -3.82 -15.57
CA TYR A 181 -2.37 -2.61 -15.95
C TYR A 181 -1.50 -1.65 -16.76
N ARG A 182 -0.33 -1.27 -16.24
CA ARG A 182 0.63 -0.40 -16.94
C ARG A 182 1.00 -0.95 -18.31
N ASN A 183 1.32 -2.24 -18.38
CA ASN A 183 1.71 -2.89 -19.63
C ASN A 183 0.56 -2.96 -20.64
N ALA A 184 -0.69 -3.09 -20.19
CA ALA A 184 -1.87 -3.08 -21.05
C ALA A 184 -2.05 -1.68 -21.67
N VAL A 185 -2.07 -0.64 -20.84
CA VAL A 185 -2.21 0.76 -21.31
C VAL A 185 -1.08 1.13 -22.27
N MET A 186 0.17 0.79 -21.93
CA MET A 186 1.33 1.06 -22.79
C MET A 186 1.28 0.35 -24.15
N LYS A 187 0.65 -0.82 -24.25
CA LYS A 187 0.47 -1.51 -25.55
C LYS A 187 -0.53 -0.78 -26.44
N GLU A 188 -1.57 -0.18 -25.85
CA GLU A 188 -2.55 0.62 -26.58
C GLU A 188 -1.92 1.92 -27.14
N HIS A 189 -0.75 2.34 -26.64
CA HIS A 189 -0.03 3.51 -27.15
C HIS A 189 0.68 3.29 -28.49
N VAL A 190 0.93 2.03 -28.87
CA VAL A 190 1.70 1.66 -30.07
C VAL A 190 0.78 1.52 -31.30
N VAL A 191 -0.50 1.85 -31.16
CA VAL A 191 -1.53 1.81 -32.21
C VAL A 191 -1.79 3.20 -32.78
#